data_AF-A0A8H3I414-F1
#
_entry.id   AF-A0A8H3I414-F1
#
_cell.length_a   1.000
_cell.length_b   1.000
_cell.length_c   1.000
_cell.angle_alpha   90.00
_cell.angle_beta   90.00
_cell.angle_gamma   90.00
#
_symmetry.space_group_name_H-M   'P 1'
#
loop_
_entity.id
_entity.type
_entity.pdbx_description
1 polymer ?
#
loop_
_entity_poly.entity_id
_entity_poly.type
_entity_poly.pdbx_seq_one_letter_code
_entity_poly.pdbx_strand_id
1 'polypeptide(L)'
;MPLSPIFTRVYTPERNSEYKDQLQIWCDRMKIGHIGFRTIKTEYRDDYGHVLFQAVPIFPHIIYIDRSGRGQYNNDALVELTDSSVVGWATSKRQAEETAAALLLTSRWYCPSTGL
;
A
#
# COMPACT_ATOMS: atom_id res chain seq x y z
N MET A 1 4.44 -18.33 34.67
CA MET A 1 3.63 -18.61 33.47
C MET A 1 4.38 -18.10 32.26
N PRO A 2 4.85 -18.94 31.32
CA PRO A 2 5.49 -18.44 30.12
C PRO A 2 4.42 -18.06 29.09
N LEU A 3 4.49 -16.81 28.62
CA LEU A 3 3.64 -16.25 27.57
C LEU A 3 3.97 -16.93 26.24
N SER A 4 2.94 -17.44 25.56
CA SER A 4 3.02 -18.03 24.22
C SER A 4 3.63 -17.03 23.23
N PRO A 5 4.59 -17.41 22.39
CA PRO A 5 5.05 -16.55 21.31
C PRO A 5 3.91 -16.39 20.30
N ILE A 6 3.45 -15.16 20.10
CA ILE A 6 2.54 -14.82 19.01
C ILE A 6 3.34 -14.99 17.72
N PHE A 7 3.16 -16.13 17.07
CA PHE A 7 3.74 -16.41 15.76
C PHE A 7 3.11 -15.44 14.75
N THR A 8 3.83 -14.35 14.44
CA THR A 8 3.57 -13.51 13.28
C THR A 8 3.98 -14.25 12.02
N ARG A 9 3.12 -15.18 11.59
CA ARG A 9 3.25 -15.76 10.25
C ARG A 9 3.02 -14.60 9.27
N VAL A 10 4.08 -14.22 8.54
CA VAL A 10 3.95 -13.36 7.37
C VAL A 10 2.92 -14.04 6.47
N TYR A 11 1.71 -13.50 6.46
CA TYR A 11 0.62 -14.04 5.65
C TYR A 11 0.94 -13.68 4.22
N THR A 12 1.48 -14.64 3.46
CA THR A 12 1.52 -14.59 2.00
C THR A 12 0.12 -14.96 1.50
N PRO A 13 -0.69 -14.02 1.01
CA PRO A 13 -2.00 -14.36 0.48
C PRO A 13 -1.83 -15.29 -0.73
N GLU A 14 -2.63 -16.35 -0.78
CA GLU A 14 -2.62 -17.31 -1.89
C GLU A 14 -3.22 -16.73 -3.20
N ARG A 15 -3.72 -15.49 -3.17
CA ARG A 15 -4.34 -14.82 -4.31
C ARG A 15 -3.85 -13.38 -4.43
N ASN A 16 -3.43 -13.01 -5.64
CA ASN A 16 -2.93 -11.68 -6.02
C ASN A 16 -3.98 -10.55 -5.99
N SER A 17 -5.05 -10.67 -5.21
CA SER A 17 -6.26 -9.84 -5.35
C SER A 17 -6.87 -9.36 -4.03
N GLU A 18 -6.07 -9.25 -2.97
CA GLU A 18 -6.51 -8.77 -1.65
C GLU A 18 -5.45 -7.90 -0.95
N TYR A 19 -4.39 -7.50 -1.65
CA TYR A 19 -3.32 -6.71 -1.05
C TYR A 19 -3.79 -5.30 -0.72
N LYS A 20 -4.69 -4.73 -1.53
CA LYS A 20 -5.32 -3.44 -1.21
C LYS A 20 -6.13 -3.49 0.08
N ASP A 21 -6.90 -4.55 0.29
CA ASP A 21 -7.70 -4.72 1.50
C ASP A 21 -6.79 -4.91 2.72
N GLN A 22 -5.72 -5.69 2.58
CA GLN A 22 -4.70 -5.82 3.64
C GLN A 22 -4.00 -4.50 3.95
N LEU A 23 -3.73 -3.68 2.94
CA LEU A 23 -3.14 -2.35 3.13
C LEU A 23 -4.10 -1.44 3.89
N GLN A 24 -5.40 -1.48 3.60
CA GLN A 24 -6.41 -0.74 4.35
C GLN A 24 -6.50 -1.20 5.81
N ILE A 25 -6.51 -2.52 6.06
CA ILE A 25 -6.48 -3.07 7.42
C ILE A 25 -5.22 -2.61 8.17
N TRP A 26 -4.06 -2.57 7.50
CA TRP A 26 -2.84 -2.04 8.08
C TRP A 26 -2.97 -0.54 8.40
N CYS A 27 -3.54 0.25 7.48
CA CYS A 27 -3.79 1.68 7.71
C CYS A 27 -4.68 1.90 8.94
N ASP A 28 -5.76 1.13 9.07
CA ASP A 28 -6.68 1.20 10.22
C ASP A 28 -5.97 0.87 11.53
N ARG A 29 -5.11 -0.17 11.55
CA ARG A 29 -4.31 -0.54 12.72
C ARG A 29 -3.32 0.55 13.12
N MET A 30 -2.65 1.14 12.13
CA MET A 30 -1.72 2.25 12.33
C MET A 30 -2.44 3.58 12.59
N LYS A 31 -3.77 3.61 12.51
CA LYS A 31 -4.63 4.79 12.61
C LYS A 31 -4.22 5.91 11.66
N ILE A 32 -3.80 5.52 10.45
CA ILE A 32 -3.54 6.43 9.34
C ILE A 32 -4.67 6.37 8.31
N GLY A 33 -4.77 7.37 7.45
CA GLY A 33 -5.76 7.41 6.39
C GLY A 33 -5.50 6.29 5.39
N HIS A 34 -6.54 5.87 4.66
CA HIS A 34 -6.38 4.85 3.64
C HIS A 34 -5.49 5.38 2.51
N ILE A 35 -4.47 4.60 2.17
CA ILE A 35 -3.58 4.89 1.06
C ILE A 35 -4.36 4.71 -0.25
N GLY A 36 -4.37 5.75 -1.07
CA GLY A 36 -4.97 5.74 -2.39
C GLY A 36 -3.98 5.30 -3.47
N PHE A 37 -4.45 5.13 -4.70
CA PHE A 37 -3.60 4.85 -5.85
C PHE A 37 -3.98 5.74 -7.02
N ARG A 38 -2.98 6.41 -7.60
CA ARG A 38 -3.11 7.09 -8.88
C ARG A 38 -2.65 6.15 -9.98
N THR A 39 -3.59 5.68 -10.78
CA THR A 39 -3.31 4.74 -11.87
C THR A 39 -3.31 5.44 -13.22
N ILE A 40 -2.17 5.42 -13.90
CA ILE A 40 -1.94 6.07 -15.18
C ILE A 40 -1.76 5.01 -16.26
N LYS A 41 -2.43 5.17 -17.40
CA LYS A 41 -2.16 4.36 -18.59
C LYS A 41 -0.87 4.88 -19.23
N THR A 42 0.11 3.99 -19.44
CA THR A 42 1.40 4.38 -19.98
C THR A 42 1.49 4.12 -21.49
N GLU A 43 2.55 4.59 -22.12
CA GLU A 43 2.88 4.26 -23.52
C GLU A 43 3.62 2.92 -23.62
N TYR A 44 4.10 2.38 -22.50
CA TYR A 44 4.83 1.13 -22.43
C TYR A 44 3.92 -0.08 -22.65
N ARG A 45 4.50 -1.13 -23.23
CA ARG A 45 3.82 -2.39 -23.51
C ARG A 45 4.60 -3.57 -22.94
N ASP A 46 3.90 -4.65 -22.64
CA ASP A 46 4.53 -5.94 -22.32
C ASP A 46 5.06 -6.63 -23.59
N ASP A 47 5.69 -7.79 -23.41
CA ASP A 47 6.25 -8.61 -24.50
C ASP A 47 5.19 -9.11 -25.50
N TYR A 48 3.91 -9.06 -25.12
CA TYR A 48 2.76 -9.43 -25.94
C TYR A 48 2.10 -8.21 -26.61
N GLY A 49 2.62 -7.00 -26.39
CA GLY A 49 2.12 -5.77 -26.97
C GLY A 49 0.92 -5.14 -26.23
N HIS A 50 0.55 -5.63 -25.05
CA HIS A 50 -0.49 -5.06 -24.22
C HIS A 50 0.00 -3.81 -23.50
N VAL A 51 -0.83 -2.77 -23.44
CA VAL A 51 -0.49 -1.53 -22.74
C VAL A 51 -0.40 -1.75 -21.24
N LEU A 52 0.64 -1.19 -20.62
CA LEU A 52 0.85 -1.22 -19.18
C LEU A 52 0.20 -0.02 -18.47
N PHE A 53 -0.34 -0.30 -17.30
CA PHE A 53 -0.78 0.66 -16.30
C PHE A 53 0.25 0.74 -15.18
N GLN A 54 0.50 1.96 -14.75
CA GLN A 54 1.35 2.27 -13.61
C GLN A 54 0.46 2.78 -12.48
N ALA A 55 0.51 2.15 -11.32
CA ALA A 55 -0.19 2.57 -10.11
C ALA A 55 0.81 3.15 -9.11
N VAL A 56 0.66 4.44 -8.82
CA VAL A 56 1.47 5.19 -7.86
C VAL A 56 0.70 5.30 -6.54
N PRO A 57 1.22 4.78 -5.42
CA PRO A 57 0.56 4.95 -4.14
C PRO A 57 0.57 6.41 -3.67
N ILE A 58 -0.52 6.81 -3.02
CA ILE A 58 -0.71 8.17 -2.51
C ILE A 58 -0.87 8.09 -0.98
N PHE A 59 0.13 8.57 -0.27
CA PHE A 59 0.10 8.62 1.19
C PHE A 59 -0.70 9.84 1.66
N PRO A 60 -1.63 9.66 2.61
CA PRO A 60 -2.31 10.77 3.24
C PRO A 60 -1.34 11.52 4.15
N HIS A 61 -1.24 12.83 3.99
CA HIS A 61 -0.34 13.64 4.80
C HIS A 61 -0.93 13.92 6.17
N ILE A 62 -0.30 13.38 7.20
CA ILE A 62 -0.74 13.52 8.60
C ILE A 62 -0.29 14.89 9.10
N ILE A 63 -1.26 15.75 9.48
CA ILE A 63 -0.97 17.05 10.09
C ILE A 63 -0.63 16.86 11.56
N TYR A 64 -1.47 16.13 12.29
CA TYR A 64 -1.21 15.71 13.68
C TYR A 64 -2.08 14.50 14.04
N ILE A 65 -1.61 13.71 15.01
CA ILE A 65 -2.38 12.64 15.65
C ILE A 65 -2.86 13.17 17.00
N ASP A 66 -4.17 13.21 17.22
CA ASP A 66 -4.73 13.66 18.49
C ASP A 66 -4.52 12.64 19.63
N ARG A 67 -4.85 13.02 20.88
CA ARG A 67 -4.72 12.13 22.05
C ARG A 67 -5.66 10.90 21.99
N SER A 68 -6.69 10.93 21.15
CA SER A 68 -7.56 9.79 20.84
C SER A 68 -6.96 8.85 19.78
N GLY A 69 -5.84 9.22 19.19
CA GLY A 69 -5.18 8.48 18.11
C GLY A 69 -5.84 8.68 16.75
N ARG A 70 -6.70 9.70 16.56
CA ARG A 70 -7.24 10.03 15.25
C ARG A 70 -6.28 11.01 14.56
N GLY A 71 -5.71 10.60 13.43
CA GLY A 71 -4.94 11.49 12.57
C GLY A 71 -5.86 12.49 11.87
N GLN A 72 -5.51 13.78 11.90
CA GLN A 72 -6.08 14.75 10.97
C GLN A 72 -5.19 14.78 9.72
N TYR A 73 -5.79 14.58 8.55
CA TYR A 73 -5.08 14.51 7.28
C TYR A 73 -5.28 15.80 6.50
N ASN A 74 -4.21 16.28 5.87
CA ASN A 74 -4.31 17.31 4.87
C ASN A 74 -4.55 16.65 3.51
N ASN A 75 -5.78 16.74 3.01
CA ASN A 75 -6.11 16.24 1.68
C ASN A 75 -5.48 17.10 0.55
N ASP A 76 -4.98 18.30 0.88
CA ASP A 76 -4.30 19.19 -0.07
C ASP A 76 -2.78 18.94 -0.16
N ALA A 77 -2.22 18.10 0.71
CA ALA A 77 -0.79 17.78 0.76
C ALA A 77 -0.49 16.29 0.53
N LEU A 78 -1.24 15.63 -0.35
CA LEU A 78 -1.04 14.23 -0.68
C LEU A 78 0.40 13.95 -1.16
N VAL A 79 1.01 12.89 -0.64
CA VAL A 79 2.38 12.50 -1.00
C VAL A 79 2.32 11.31 -1.96
N GLU A 80 2.58 11.57 -3.24
CA GLU A 80 2.75 10.49 -4.23
C GLU A 80 4.10 9.81 -4.03
N LEU A 81 4.09 8.50 -3.81
CA LEU A 81 5.31 7.72 -3.72
C LEU A 81 5.75 7.30 -5.12
N THR A 82 6.57 8.15 -5.74
CA THR A 82 7.14 7.89 -7.07
C THR A 82 8.35 6.95 -7.04
N ASP A 83 8.68 6.35 -5.89
CA ASP A 83 9.76 5.37 -5.81
C ASP A 83 9.38 4.09 -6.55
N SER A 84 10.23 3.70 -7.50
CA SER A 84 10.15 2.44 -8.23
C SER A 84 9.96 1.19 -7.36
N SER A 85 10.39 1.23 -6.09
CA SER A 85 10.26 0.11 -5.15
C SER A 85 8.81 -0.18 -4.72
N VAL A 86 7.89 0.79 -4.88
CA VAL A 86 6.49 0.70 -4.42
C VAL A 86 5.46 0.96 -5.53
N VAL A 87 5.92 1.34 -6.71
CA VAL A 87 5.06 1.56 -7.88
C VAL A 87 4.69 0.22 -8.52
N GLY A 88 3.39 -0.02 -8.66
CA GLY A 88 2.87 -1.23 -9.28
C GLY A 88 2.70 -1.10 -10.79
N TRP A 89 3.06 -2.16 -11.52
CA TRP A 89 2.92 -2.25 -12.97
C TRP A 89 2.10 -3.48 -13.34
N ALA A 90 1.10 -3.30 -14.21
CA ALA A 90 0.34 -4.42 -14.75
C ALA A 90 -0.39 -4.05 -16.04
N THR A 91 -0.94 -5.05 -16.73
CA THR A 91 -1.76 -4.87 -17.95
C THR A 91 -3.19 -4.41 -17.66
N SER A 92 -3.58 -4.29 -16.38
CA SER A 92 -4.86 -3.72 -15.96
C SER A 92 -4.71 -2.77 -14.77
N LYS A 93 -5.62 -1.80 -14.66
CA LYS A 93 -5.61 -0.83 -13.54
C LYS A 93 -5.67 -1.53 -12.18
N ARG A 94 -6.62 -2.45 -12.02
CA ARG A 94 -6.83 -3.18 -10.76
C ARG A 94 -5.57 -3.94 -10.36
N GLN A 95 -4.96 -4.66 -11.31
CA GLN A 95 -3.77 -5.45 -11.02
C GLN A 95 -2.57 -4.56 -10.68
N ALA A 96 -2.41 -3.41 -11.35
CA ALA A 96 -1.33 -2.47 -11.04
C ALA A 96 -1.45 -1.96 -9.59
N GLU A 97 -2.68 -1.65 -9.14
CA GLU A 97 -2.93 -1.22 -7.76
C GLU A 97 -2.67 -2.34 -6.75
N GLU A 98 -3.05 -3.58 -7.04
CA GLU A 98 -2.73 -4.73 -6.19
C GLU A 98 -1.22 -4.96 -6.10
N THR A 99 -0.49 -4.83 -7.22
CA THR A 99 0.97 -4.92 -7.23
C THR A 99 1.59 -3.80 -6.40
N ALA A 100 1.11 -2.56 -6.53
CA ALA A 100 1.58 -1.43 -5.72
C ALA A 100 1.29 -1.66 -4.22
N ALA A 101 0.11 -2.17 -3.88
CA ALA A 101 -0.25 -2.50 -2.51
C ALA A 101 0.63 -3.61 -1.92
N ALA A 102 0.93 -4.65 -2.70
CA ALA A 102 1.82 -5.73 -2.29
C ALA A 102 3.25 -5.22 -2.04
N LEU A 103 3.76 -4.36 -2.93
CA LEU A 103 5.07 -3.75 -2.79
C LEU A 103 5.14 -2.85 -1.55
N LEU A 104 4.09 -2.08 -1.27
CA LEU A 104 4.01 -1.28 -0.06
C LEU A 104 4.03 -2.13 1.21
N LEU A 105 3.18 -3.15 1.30
CA LEU A 105 3.10 -4.03 2.46
C LEU A 105 4.40 -4.81 2.70
N THR A 106 5.13 -5.14 1.64
CA THR A 106 6.45 -5.80 1.73
C THR A 106 7.59 -4.81 1.93
N SER A 107 7.36 -3.51 1.69
CA SER A 107 8.33 -2.46 1.95
C SER A 107 8.52 -2.28 3.45
N ARG A 108 9.74 -2.52 3.92
CA ARG A 108 10.09 -2.28 5.33
C ARG A 108 10.18 -0.80 5.69
N TRP A 109 10.19 0.07 4.69
CA TRP A 109 10.37 1.52 4.82
C TRP A 109 9.03 2.25 4.99
N TYR A 110 8.00 1.84 4.24
CA TYR A 110 6.69 2.51 4.27
C TYR A 110 5.69 1.77 5.15
N CYS A 111 5.73 0.44 5.18
CA CYS A 111 4.92 -0.40 6.06
C CYS A 111 5.84 -1.22 6.99
N PRO A 112 6.46 -0.59 8.01
CA PRO A 112 7.31 -1.33 8.94
C PRO A 112 6.49 -2.42 9.64
N SER A 113 7.02 -3.65 9.65
CA SER A 113 6.41 -4.82 10.28
C SER A 113 6.30 -4.71 11.80
N THR A 114 6.80 -3.63 12.40
CA THR A 114 6.77 -3.34 13.83
C THR A 114 5.46 -2.62 14.20
N GLY A 115 4.40 -3.39 14.36
CA GLY A 115 3.10 -2.91 14.82
C GLY A 115 2.00 -3.97 14.80
N LEU A 116 2.37 -5.25 14.93
CA LEU A 116 1.48 -6.41 14.95
C LEU A 116 1.74 -7.24 16.20
#